data_AF-D4ZCJ8-F1
#
_entry.id   AF-D4ZCJ8-F1
#
_cell.length_a   1.000
_cell.length_b   1.000
_cell.length_c   1.000
_cell.angle_alpha   90.00
_cell.angle_beta   90.00
_cell.angle_gamma   90.00
#
_symmetry.space_group_name_H-M   'P 1'
#
loop_
_entity.id
_entity.type
_entity.pdbx_description
1 polymer ?
#
loop_
_entity_poly.entity_id
_entity_poly.type
_entity_poly.pdbx_seq_one_letter_code
_entity_poly.pdbx_strand_id
1 'polypeptide(L)'
;MEHVKVHYQRTNWDAGYMERQQQKLAKYDTDFARDICEPTYQQLFWRQSNAYWLFADSIEYYRLTGEVDYFDRALGYLDLTLHTADTLMLGMLNRSGEPIMVTHQSQQLSLPYWQLNKRIGWLDWSHYLCQAISRRAQSSVELLMLFTPEMAAEYTSEPREYTAFYVRYLQGMLDPTADHDALQNEYTEVYSREFDLRFRVLLTPFYCLAKQDEAGFEAAILHASKINRAYVKKVRNKMSMDPLGFYPPQLIAAACLAYDRHGWTLKHHNDYLPEWWIYHRFTAPEVAE
;
A
#
# COMPACT_ATOMS: atom_id res chain seq x y z
N MET A 1 -14.73 6.91 -23.19
CA MET A 1 -14.18 6.89 -21.82
C MET A 1 -12.79 6.30 -21.89
N GLU A 2 -11.79 6.94 -21.29
CA GLU A 2 -10.43 6.39 -21.28
C GLU A 2 -10.36 5.17 -20.33
N HIS A 3 -9.59 4.15 -20.71
CA HIS A 3 -9.46 2.90 -19.96
C HIS A 3 -8.00 2.53 -19.73
N VAL A 4 -7.58 2.51 -18.46
CA VAL A 4 -6.28 1.98 -18.04
C VAL A 4 -6.42 0.50 -17.72
N LYS A 5 -6.02 -0.34 -18.68
CA LYS A 5 -6.07 -1.81 -18.53
C LYS A 5 -4.91 -2.36 -17.71
N VAL A 6 -5.19 -3.29 -16.81
CA VAL A 6 -4.13 -4.05 -16.13
C VAL A 6 -3.33 -4.84 -17.15
N HIS A 7 -2.00 -4.77 -17.03
CA HIS A 7 -1.10 -5.53 -17.88
C HIS A 7 -0.73 -6.86 -17.23
N TYR A 8 -1.52 -7.91 -17.50
CA TYR A 8 -1.21 -9.29 -17.08
C TYR A 8 -0.12 -9.94 -17.95
N GLN A 9 0.64 -10.87 -17.36
CA GLN A 9 1.44 -11.80 -18.13
C GLN A 9 0.50 -12.75 -18.89
N ARG A 10 0.86 -13.16 -20.11
CA ARG A 10 0.12 -14.24 -20.79
C ARG A 10 0.42 -15.53 -20.04
N THR A 11 -0.51 -15.94 -19.20
CA THR A 11 -0.46 -17.19 -18.46
C THR A 11 -1.49 -18.14 -19.07
N ASN A 12 -1.14 -19.42 -19.19
CA ASN A 12 -2.11 -20.43 -19.57
C ASN A 12 -2.83 -20.87 -18.30
N TRP A 13 -4.09 -20.44 -18.14
CA TRP A 13 -4.93 -20.70 -16.97
C TRP A 13 -5.55 -22.10 -17.02
N ASP A 14 -4.71 -23.11 -17.26
CA ASP A 14 -5.18 -24.49 -17.29
C ASP A 14 -5.48 -25.02 -15.87
N ALA A 15 -6.14 -26.18 -15.81
CA ALA A 15 -6.48 -26.81 -14.53
C ALA A 15 -5.26 -27.02 -13.62
N GLY A 16 -4.09 -27.32 -14.21
CA GLY A 16 -2.84 -27.49 -13.47
C GLY A 16 -2.31 -26.18 -12.89
N TYR A 17 -2.50 -25.05 -13.58
CA TYR A 17 -2.22 -23.72 -13.04
C TYR A 17 -3.12 -23.44 -11.84
N MET A 18 -4.43 -23.64 -11.97
CA MET A 18 -5.40 -23.37 -10.90
C MET A 18 -5.08 -24.21 -9.65
N GLU A 19 -4.78 -25.50 -9.82
CA GLU A 19 -4.41 -26.40 -8.72
C GLU A 19 -3.15 -25.92 -7.99
N ARG A 20 -2.09 -25.54 -8.71
CA ARG A 20 -0.84 -25.04 -8.09
C ARG A 20 -1.09 -23.78 -7.25
N GLN A 21 -2.00 -22.93 -7.69
CA GLN A 21 -2.29 -21.68 -7.01
C GLN A 21 -3.15 -21.89 -5.77
N GLN A 22 -4.14 -22.78 -5.85
CA GLN A 22 -4.90 -23.22 -4.69
C GLN A 22 -3.98 -23.84 -3.62
N GLN A 23 -3.04 -24.71 -4.04
CA GLN A 23 -2.02 -25.27 -3.15
C GLN A 23 -1.10 -24.18 -2.55
N LYS A 24 -0.68 -23.20 -3.36
CA LYS A 24 0.11 -22.05 -2.89
C LYS A 24 -0.65 -21.29 -1.81
N LEU A 25 -1.89 -20.89 -2.08
CA LEU A 25 -2.73 -20.17 -1.13
C LEU A 25 -2.92 -20.97 0.16
N ALA A 26 -3.30 -22.26 0.08
CA ALA A 26 -3.52 -23.12 1.24
C ALA A 26 -2.26 -23.26 2.12
N LYS A 27 -1.09 -23.33 1.48
CA LYS A 27 0.19 -23.31 2.19
C LYS A 27 0.37 -22.00 2.95
N TYR A 28 0.11 -20.85 2.32
CA TYR A 28 0.25 -19.56 2.97
C TYR A 28 -0.76 -19.33 4.11
N ASP A 29 -1.98 -19.84 4.01
CA ASP A 29 -2.90 -19.83 5.16
C ASP A 29 -2.32 -20.59 6.33
N THR A 30 -1.75 -21.77 6.06
CA THR A 30 -1.10 -22.58 7.09
C THR A 30 0.09 -21.82 7.69
N ASP A 31 0.91 -21.18 6.85
CA ASP A 31 2.08 -20.42 7.30
C ASP A 31 1.69 -19.16 8.08
N PHE A 32 0.58 -18.50 7.74
CA PHE A 32 0.04 -17.37 8.51
C PHE A 32 -0.74 -17.81 9.76
N ALA A 33 -1.28 -19.02 9.81
CA ALA A 33 -1.87 -19.54 11.04
C ALA A 33 -0.80 -19.93 12.08
N ARG A 34 0.46 -20.10 11.68
CA ARG A 34 1.56 -20.44 12.60
C ARG A 34 2.00 -19.25 13.45
N ASP A 35 2.31 -19.57 14.70
CA ASP A 35 2.85 -18.64 15.67
C ASP A 35 4.21 -18.08 15.26
N ILE A 36 4.41 -16.79 15.52
CA ILE A 36 5.70 -16.13 15.34
C ILE A 36 6.47 -16.28 16.66
N CYS A 37 7.17 -17.41 16.83
CA CYS A 37 7.84 -17.73 18.09
C CYS A 37 9.01 -16.80 18.44
N GLU A 38 9.68 -16.23 17.44
CA GLU A 38 10.81 -15.31 17.62
C GLU A 38 10.71 -14.17 16.59
N PRO A 39 9.93 -13.11 16.86
CA PRO A 39 9.67 -12.07 15.87
C PRO A 39 10.92 -11.21 15.66
N THR A 40 11.61 -11.43 14.55
CA THR A 40 12.47 -10.41 13.97
C THR A 40 11.61 -9.45 13.14
N TYR A 41 11.97 -8.18 13.15
CA TYR A 41 11.35 -7.18 12.28
C TYR A 41 11.37 -7.57 10.80
N GLN A 42 12.39 -8.32 10.39
CA GLN A 42 12.48 -8.83 9.03
C GLN A 42 11.38 -9.86 8.73
N GLN A 43 11.03 -10.75 9.66
CA GLN A 43 9.94 -11.69 9.47
C GLN A 43 8.58 -10.98 9.41
N LEU A 44 8.35 -10.00 10.28
CA LEU A 44 7.13 -9.20 10.27
C LEU A 44 7.02 -8.39 8.95
N PHE A 45 8.12 -7.81 8.48
CA PHE A 45 8.18 -7.14 7.18
C PHE A 45 7.77 -8.07 6.03
N TRP A 46 8.39 -9.25 5.93
CA TRP A 46 8.05 -10.21 4.88
C TRP A 46 6.63 -10.74 5.03
N ARG A 47 6.14 -10.91 6.25
CA ARG A 47 4.76 -11.31 6.52
C ARG A 47 3.78 -10.26 5.99
N GLN A 48 4.01 -8.99 6.29
CA GLN A 48 3.20 -7.87 5.79
C GLN A 48 3.20 -7.83 4.25
N SER A 49 4.38 -7.91 3.64
CA SER A 49 4.53 -7.86 2.18
C SER A 49 3.86 -9.05 1.50
N ASN A 50 4.09 -10.27 2.01
CA ASN A 50 3.49 -11.49 1.47
C ASN A 50 1.96 -11.46 1.61
N ALA A 51 1.43 -10.98 2.73
CA ALA A 51 -0.02 -10.84 2.91
C ALA A 51 -0.61 -9.90 1.86
N TYR A 52 0.05 -8.76 1.57
CA TYR A 52 -0.44 -7.83 0.55
C TYR A 52 -0.40 -8.44 -0.87
N TRP A 53 0.63 -9.25 -1.16
CA TRP A 53 0.71 -9.97 -2.43
C TRP A 53 -0.39 -11.02 -2.56
N LEU A 54 -0.66 -11.76 -1.48
CA LEU A 54 -1.69 -12.79 -1.47
C LEU A 54 -3.10 -12.19 -1.55
N PHE A 55 -3.31 -11.00 -1.01
CA PHE A 55 -4.52 -10.21 -1.26
C PHE A 55 -4.73 -10.03 -2.77
N ALA A 56 -3.73 -9.55 -3.50
CA ALA A 56 -3.84 -9.31 -4.93
C ALA A 56 -4.04 -10.60 -5.74
N ASP A 57 -3.25 -11.64 -5.43
CA ASP A 57 -3.42 -12.97 -6.03
C ASP A 57 -4.85 -13.48 -5.82
N SER A 58 -5.40 -13.34 -4.60
CA SER A 58 -6.75 -13.81 -4.26
C SER A 58 -7.86 -13.03 -4.99
N ILE A 59 -7.68 -11.71 -5.20
CA ILE A 59 -8.58 -10.93 -6.05
C ILE A 59 -8.51 -11.39 -7.52
N GLU A 60 -7.33 -11.74 -8.03
CA GLU A 60 -7.19 -12.30 -9.38
C GLU A 60 -7.94 -13.64 -9.50
N TYR A 61 -7.81 -14.54 -8.53
CA TYR A 61 -8.57 -15.81 -8.54
C TYR A 61 -10.06 -15.60 -8.50
N TYR A 62 -10.54 -14.69 -7.64
CA TYR A 62 -11.95 -14.34 -7.61
C TYR A 62 -12.45 -13.90 -9.00
N ARG A 63 -11.69 -13.05 -9.69
CA ARG A 63 -12.04 -12.60 -11.06
C ARG A 63 -12.04 -13.75 -12.09
N LEU A 64 -11.22 -14.78 -11.89
CA LEU A 64 -11.10 -15.90 -12.82
C LEU A 64 -12.15 -16.99 -12.57
N THR A 65 -12.54 -17.24 -11.32
CA THR A 65 -13.43 -18.36 -10.95
C THR A 65 -14.84 -17.92 -10.56
N GLY A 66 -15.02 -16.69 -10.11
CA GLY A 66 -16.27 -16.22 -9.48
C GLY A 66 -16.51 -16.78 -8.08
N GLU A 67 -15.59 -17.56 -7.51
CA GLU A 67 -15.75 -18.15 -6.18
C GLU A 67 -15.50 -17.10 -5.09
N VAL A 68 -16.57 -16.70 -4.40
CA VAL A 68 -16.59 -15.64 -3.38
C VAL A 68 -15.58 -15.88 -2.25
N ASP A 69 -15.30 -17.13 -1.91
CA ASP A 69 -14.31 -17.50 -0.89
C ASP A 69 -12.93 -16.87 -1.14
N TYR A 70 -12.53 -16.69 -2.41
CA TYR A 70 -11.27 -16.01 -2.75
C TYR A 70 -11.32 -14.50 -2.46
N PHE A 71 -12.48 -13.87 -2.65
CA PHE A 71 -12.66 -12.46 -2.30
C PHE A 71 -12.59 -12.25 -0.78
N ASP A 72 -13.30 -13.08 -0.02
CA ASP A 72 -13.27 -13.02 1.45
C ASP A 72 -11.86 -13.28 2.00
N ARG A 73 -11.16 -14.25 1.42
CA ARG A 73 -9.76 -14.53 1.74
C ARG A 73 -8.85 -13.34 1.41
N ALA A 74 -9.07 -12.67 0.29
CA ALA A 74 -8.33 -11.46 -0.06
C ALA A 74 -8.49 -10.38 1.02
N LEU A 75 -9.71 -10.14 1.49
CA LEU A 75 -9.97 -9.18 2.57
C LEU A 75 -9.26 -9.59 3.86
N GLY A 76 -9.26 -10.87 4.21
CA GLY A 76 -8.52 -11.39 5.37
C GLY A 76 -7.01 -11.15 5.26
N TYR A 77 -6.42 -11.31 4.07
CA TYR A 77 -5.01 -10.98 3.86
C TYR A 77 -4.74 -9.49 3.95
N LEU A 78 -5.63 -8.64 3.45
CA LEU A 78 -5.49 -7.20 3.55
C LEU A 78 -5.59 -6.73 5.02
N ASP A 79 -6.45 -7.35 5.83
CA ASP A 79 -6.52 -7.08 7.26
C ASP A 79 -5.26 -7.53 8.00
N LEU A 80 -4.71 -8.68 7.63
CA LEU A 80 -3.42 -9.13 8.14
C LEU A 80 -2.30 -8.15 7.79
N THR A 81 -2.25 -7.66 6.54
CA THR A 81 -1.30 -6.64 6.10
C THR A 81 -1.32 -5.42 7.02
N LEU A 82 -2.51 -4.89 7.33
CA LEU A 82 -2.65 -3.72 8.22
C LEU A 82 -2.21 -4.04 9.64
N HIS A 83 -2.67 -5.17 10.18
CA HIS A 83 -2.35 -5.56 11.54
C HIS A 83 -0.84 -5.80 11.74
N THR A 84 -0.17 -6.40 10.76
CA THR A 84 1.30 -6.55 10.77
C THR A 84 2.00 -5.19 10.61
N ALA A 85 1.47 -4.27 9.80
CA ALA A 85 2.01 -2.92 9.68
C ALA A 85 1.94 -2.13 11.00
N ASP A 86 0.82 -2.22 11.72
CA ASP A 86 0.67 -1.62 13.06
C ASP A 86 1.69 -2.21 14.05
N THR A 87 1.87 -3.53 14.02
CA THR A 87 2.86 -4.23 14.85
C THR A 87 4.28 -3.74 14.57
N LEU A 88 4.64 -3.60 13.29
CA LEU A 88 5.93 -3.03 12.86
C LEU A 88 6.09 -1.59 13.35
N MET A 89 5.05 -0.77 13.19
CA MET A 89 5.07 0.63 13.58
C MET A 89 5.23 0.82 15.09
N LEU A 90 4.55 0.02 15.92
CA LEU A 90 4.74 0.04 17.37
C LEU A 90 6.20 -0.20 17.76
N GLY A 91 6.87 -1.15 17.10
CA GLY A 91 8.30 -1.39 17.30
C GLY A 91 9.19 -0.26 16.80
N MET A 92 8.86 0.38 15.67
CA MET A 92 9.59 1.55 15.16
C MET A 92 9.46 2.77 16.07
N LEU A 93 8.29 2.97 16.69
CA LEU A 93 8.03 4.06 17.62
C LEU A 93 8.65 3.81 19.02
N ASN A 94 9.13 2.60 19.30
CA ASN A 94 9.74 2.27 20.57
C ASN A 94 11.12 2.94 20.73
N ARG A 95 11.19 3.95 21.60
CA ARG A 95 12.41 4.69 21.94
C ARG A 95 12.97 4.34 23.32
N SER A 96 12.41 3.34 24.00
CA SER A 96 12.77 3.04 25.40
C SER A 96 14.16 2.42 25.57
N GLY A 97 14.76 1.88 24.50
CA GLY A 97 16.00 1.10 24.57
C GLY A 97 15.78 -0.37 24.99
N GLU A 98 14.57 -0.72 25.41
CA GLU A 98 14.19 -2.07 25.86
C GLU A 98 13.17 -2.69 24.89
N PRO A 99 13.04 -4.03 24.84
CA PRO A 99 11.96 -4.69 24.11
C PRO A 99 10.57 -4.25 24.60
N ILE A 100 9.60 -4.18 23.69
CA ILE A 100 8.19 -3.94 24.02
C ILE A 100 7.34 -5.17 23.74
N MET A 101 6.31 -5.38 24.57
CA MET A 101 5.32 -6.42 24.34
C MET A 101 4.17 -5.87 23.51
N VAL A 102 3.84 -6.53 22.40
CA VAL A 102 2.71 -6.18 21.54
C VAL A 102 1.85 -7.40 21.27
N THR A 103 0.56 -7.18 21.05
CA THR A 103 -0.36 -8.26 20.67
C THR A 103 -0.43 -8.38 19.15
N HIS A 104 -0.12 -9.56 18.60
CA HIS A 104 -0.20 -9.87 17.18
C HIS A 104 -0.99 -11.16 16.94
N GLN A 105 -2.13 -11.11 16.24
CA GLN A 105 -2.99 -12.28 15.95
C GLN A 105 -3.19 -13.21 17.15
N SER A 106 -3.58 -12.62 18.30
CA SER A 106 -3.78 -13.27 19.60
C SER A 106 -2.52 -13.70 20.37
N GLN A 107 -1.33 -13.42 19.84
CA GLN A 107 -0.05 -13.76 20.48
C GLN A 107 0.59 -12.53 21.12
N GLN A 108 1.33 -12.74 22.21
CA GLN A 108 2.19 -11.71 22.78
C GLN A 108 3.58 -11.83 22.16
N LEU A 109 3.96 -10.82 21.38
CA LEU A 109 5.27 -10.72 20.75
C LEU A 109 6.15 -9.76 21.54
N SER A 110 7.34 -10.22 21.91
CA SER A 110 8.40 -9.34 22.42
C SER A 110 9.16 -8.77 21.23
N LEU A 111 8.86 -7.53 20.86
CA LEU A 111 9.59 -6.85 19.80
C LEU A 111 10.88 -6.28 20.38
N PRO A 112 12.06 -6.71 19.88
CA PRO A 112 13.32 -6.18 20.36
C PRO A 112 13.38 -4.67 20.10
N TYR A 113 14.18 -3.96 20.89
CA TYR A 113 14.52 -2.58 20.55
C TYR A 113 15.12 -2.55 19.15
N TRP A 114 14.59 -1.67 18.28
CA TRP A 114 15.07 -1.56 16.91
C TRP A 114 16.47 -0.92 16.91
N GLN A 115 17.50 -1.76 16.96
CA GLN A 115 18.86 -1.33 16.66
C GLN A 115 19.00 -1.22 15.14
N LEU A 116 18.99 0.02 14.68
CA LEU A 116 19.26 0.50 13.31
C LEU A 116 19.99 -0.53 12.42
N ASN A 117 19.23 -1.36 11.70
CA ASN A 117 19.77 -2.20 10.63
C ASN A 117 19.33 -1.64 9.28
N LYS A 118 20.32 -1.26 8.46
CA LYS A 118 20.22 -0.63 7.14
C LYS A 118 19.45 -1.44 6.07
N ARG A 119 18.81 -2.56 6.44
CA ARG A 119 18.28 -3.58 5.51
C ARG A 119 16.76 -3.68 5.44
N ILE A 120 16.01 -3.05 6.34
CA ILE A 120 14.55 -2.94 6.20
C ILE A 120 14.29 -1.52 5.73
N GLY A 121 13.99 -1.38 4.43
CA GLY A 121 13.87 -0.07 3.81
C GLY A 121 12.73 0.74 4.43
N TRP A 122 12.98 2.01 4.71
CA TRP A 122 12.01 3.11 4.97
C TRP A 122 10.86 3.20 3.94
N LEU A 123 10.92 2.42 2.86
CA LEU A 123 10.02 2.46 1.70
C LEU A 123 8.55 2.15 2.05
N ASP A 124 8.30 1.50 3.18
CA ASP A 124 6.99 0.91 3.42
C ASP A 124 6.07 1.71 4.33
N TRP A 125 6.54 2.72 5.07
CA TRP A 125 5.65 3.55 5.89
C TRP A 125 4.50 4.14 5.07
N SER A 126 4.80 4.74 3.90
CA SER A 126 3.76 5.31 3.06
C SER A 126 2.85 4.25 2.43
N HIS A 127 3.36 3.04 2.18
CA HIS A 127 2.52 1.92 1.75
C HIS A 127 1.56 1.52 2.87
N TYR A 128 2.04 1.37 4.10
CA TYR A 128 1.24 1.02 5.26
C TYR A 128 0.16 2.07 5.52
N LEU A 129 0.54 3.36 5.51
CA LEU A 129 -0.38 4.47 5.70
C LEU A 129 -1.46 4.48 4.61
N CYS A 130 -1.07 4.33 3.35
CA CYS A 130 -2.01 4.32 2.24
C CYS A 130 -2.92 3.08 2.23
N GLN A 131 -2.42 1.92 2.65
CA GLN A 131 -3.24 0.72 2.87
C GLN A 131 -4.25 0.95 4.00
N ALA A 132 -3.84 1.57 5.12
CA ALA A 132 -4.71 1.89 6.23
C ALA A 132 -5.81 2.88 5.83
N ILE A 133 -5.44 3.94 5.09
CA ILE A 133 -6.36 4.92 4.51
C ILE A 133 -7.37 4.21 3.59
N SER A 134 -6.91 3.40 2.63
CA SER A 134 -7.81 2.76 1.67
C SER A 134 -8.77 1.75 2.33
N ARG A 135 -8.40 1.21 3.49
CA ARG A 135 -9.27 0.36 4.31
C ARG A 135 -10.08 1.08 5.38
N ARG A 136 -9.93 2.41 5.51
CA ARG A 136 -10.59 3.24 6.52
C ARG A 136 -10.28 2.77 7.95
N ALA A 137 -9.08 2.24 8.15
CA ALA A 137 -8.60 1.77 9.44
C ALA A 137 -8.08 2.96 10.27
N GLN A 138 -8.99 3.75 10.84
CA GLN A 138 -8.68 5.03 11.48
C GLN A 138 -7.61 4.91 12.59
N SER A 139 -7.68 3.89 13.44
CA SER A 139 -6.68 3.65 14.50
C SER A 139 -5.29 3.37 13.93
N SER A 140 -5.21 2.63 12.82
CA SER A 140 -3.95 2.35 12.13
C SER A 140 -3.41 3.62 11.46
N VAL A 141 -4.28 4.44 10.85
CA VAL A 141 -3.89 5.76 10.30
C VAL A 141 -3.31 6.64 11.41
N GLU A 142 -3.98 6.76 12.55
CA GLU A 142 -3.50 7.55 13.69
C GLU A 142 -2.14 7.07 14.19
N LEU A 143 -1.96 5.75 14.36
CA LEU A 143 -0.68 5.16 14.76
C LEU A 143 0.44 5.46 13.76
N LEU A 144 0.18 5.26 12.46
CA LEU A 144 1.16 5.48 11.39
C LEU A 144 1.51 6.97 11.24
N MET A 145 0.59 7.87 11.56
CA MET A 145 0.84 9.31 11.56
C MET A 145 1.75 9.78 12.72
N LEU A 146 2.03 8.94 13.73
CA LEU A 146 3.01 9.26 14.77
C LEU A 146 4.46 9.16 14.28
N PHE A 147 4.71 8.54 13.12
CA PHE A 147 6.04 8.46 12.54
C PHE A 147 6.47 9.84 12.02
N THR A 148 7.56 10.39 12.56
CA THR A 148 7.96 11.77 12.26
C THR A 148 9.06 11.87 11.19
N PRO A 149 9.25 13.05 10.58
CA PRO A 149 10.39 13.32 9.69
C PRO A 149 11.75 13.03 10.34
N GLU A 150 11.91 13.34 11.63
CA GLU A 150 13.14 13.07 12.40
C GLU A 150 13.38 11.57 12.52
N MET A 151 12.33 10.79 12.80
CA MET A 151 12.41 9.33 12.78
C MET A 151 12.83 8.83 11.39
N ALA A 152 12.25 9.37 10.33
CA ALA A 152 12.58 8.99 8.96
C ALA A 152 14.05 9.30 8.58
N ALA A 153 14.60 10.40 9.08
CA ALA A 153 16.02 10.76 8.90
C ALA A 153 16.97 9.82 9.66
N GLU A 154 16.54 9.28 10.79
CA GLU A 154 17.34 8.36 11.60
C GLU A 154 17.34 6.94 11.06
N TYR A 155 16.19 6.45 10.58
CA TYR A 155 15.99 5.05 10.20
C TYR A 155 16.31 4.73 8.73
N THR A 156 16.86 5.68 7.97
CA THR A 156 17.11 5.51 6.53
C THR A 156 18.55 5.14 6.17
N SER A 157 18.73 4.45 5.04
CA SER A 157 20.02 4.36 4.34
C SER A 157 20.10 5.23 3.07
N GLU A 158 19.02 5.95 2.74
CA GLU A 158 18.96 7.02 1.73
C GLU A 158 19.42 8.37 2.30
N PRO A 159 19.57 9.41 1.46
CA PRO A 159 19.76 10.77 1.94
C PRO A 159 18.68 11.18 2.96
N ARG A 160 19.12 11.65 4.12
CA ARG A 160 18.26 11.92 5.29
C ARG A 160 17.23 13.00 5.02
N GLU A 161 17.66 14.03 4.31
CA GLU A 161 16.87 15.21 3.96
C GLU A 161 15.67 14.82 3.09
N TYR A 162 15.87 13.88 2.18
CA TYR A 162 14.86 13.36 1.27
C TYR A 162 13.78 12.53 2.00
N THR A 163 14.17 11.60 2.88
CA THR A 163 13.20 10.76 3.59
C THR A 163 12.40 11.53 4.61
N ALA A 164 13.04 12.46 5.33
CA ALA A 164 12.35 13.38 6.22
C ALA A 164 11.32 14.24 5.47
N PHE A 165 11.73 14.80 4.32
CA PHE A 165 10.84 15.58 3.47
C PHE A 165 9.63 14.77 2.99
N TYR A 166 9.83 13.53 2.53
CA TYR A 166 8.74 12.69 2.05
C TYR A 166 7.66 12.45 3.12
N VAL A 167 8.08 12.17 4.36
CA VAL A 167 7.15 12.01 5.49
C VAL A 167 6.41 13.32 5.75
N ARG A 168 7.14 14.43 5.89
CA ARG A 168 6.55 15.77 6.13
C ARG A 168 5.56 16.14 5.03
N TYR A 169 5.90 15.89 3.78
CA TYR A 169 5.08 16.22 2.62
C TYR A 169 3.78 15.42 2.64
N LEU A 170 3.83 14.09 2.75
CA LEU A 170 2.62 13.28 2.70
C LEU A 170 1.72 13.55 3.92
N GLN A 171 2.30 13.67 5.13
CA GLN A 171 1.53 14.05 6.32
C GLN A 171 0.89 15.43 6.15
N GLY A 172 1.64 16.41 5.63
CA GLY A 172 1.13 17.76 5.36
C GLY A 172 0.01 17.78 4.34
N MET A 173 0.05 16.95 3.29
CA MET A 173 -1.06 16.84 2.33
C MET A 173 -2.32 16.21 2.94
N LEU A 174 -2.17 15.43 4.02
CA LEU A 174 -3.30 14.85 4.75
C LEU A 174 -3.86 15.81 5.81
N ASP A 175 -3.07 16.77 6.28
CA ASP A 175 -3.42 17.79 7.27
C ASP A 175 -4.08 19.01 6.61
N PRO A 176 -5.35 19.32 6.93
CA PRO A 176 -6.05 20.47 6.36
C PRO A 176 -5.49 21.83 6.81
N THR A 177 -4.63 21.88 7.82
CA THR A 177 -4.04 23.12 8.36
C THR A 177 -2.64 23.44 7.80
N ALA A 178 -2.05 22.51 7.05
CA ALA A 178 -0.72 22.69 6.48
C ALA A 178 -0.71 23.70 5.32
N ASP A 179 0.44 24.34 5.11
CA ASP A 179 0.68 25.15 3.91
C ASP A 179 1.03 24.25 2.72
N HIS A 180 0.00 23.81 2.00
CA HIS A 180 0.14 22.88 0.88
C HIS A 180 0.94 23.48 -0.28
N ASP A 181 0.84 24.78 -0.52
CA ASP A 181 1.57 25.44 -1.61
C ASP A 181 3.06 25.55 -1.29
N ALA A 182 3.41 25.88 -0.04
CA ALA A 182 4.81 25.86 0.41
C ALA A 182 5.43 24.45 0.28
N LEU A 183 4.71 23.40 0.73
CA LEU A 183 5.18 22.02 0.59
C LEU A 183 5.35 21.60 -0.87
N GLN A 184 4.41 21.98 -1.75
CA GLN A 184 4.48 21.69 -3.18
C GLN A 184 5.63 22.45 -3.87
N ASN A 185 5.87 23.71 -3.50
CA ASN A 185 6.97 24.50 -4.01
C ASN A 185 8.32 23.90 -3.59
N GLU A 186 8.48 23.57 -2.31
CA GLU A 186 9.69 22.90 -1.83
C GLU A 186 9.92 21.55 -2.52
N TYR A 187 8.86 20.75 -2.69
CA TYR A 187 8.91 19.50 -3.43
C TYR A 187 9.40 19.70 -4.88
N THR A 188 8.87 20.69 -5.58
CA THR A 188 9.16 20.91 -7.00
C THR A 188 10.51 21.58 -7.24
N GLU A 189 10.88 22.56 -6.41
CA GLU A 189 12.09 23.38 -6.56
C GLU A 189 13.32 22.74 -5.94
N VAL A 190 13.17 22.05 -4.81
CA VAL A 190 14.30 21.50 -4.03
C VAL A 190 14.45 20.01 -4.26
N TYR A 191 13.36 19.24 -4.15
CA TYR A 191 13.43 17.78 -4.07
C TYR A 191 13.01 17.02 -5.33
N SER A 192 12.59 17.70 -6.41
CA SER A 192 12.00 17.03 -7.57
C SER A 192 12.96 16.16 -8.36
N ARG A 193 14.27 16.29 -8.17
CA ARG A 193 15.29 15.50 -8.87
C ARG A 193 15.71 14.26 -8.08
N GLU A 194 15.40 14.26 -6.79
CA GLU A 194 15.73 13.25 -5.80
C GLU A 194 14.73 12.09 -5.86
N PHE A 195 13.47 12.36 -6.23
CA PHE A 195 12.45 11.33 -6.44
C PHE A 195 12.48 10.77 -7.87
N ASP A 196 12.53 9.45 -8.01
CA ASP A 196 12.25 8.79 -9.29
C ASP A 196 10.88 9.23 -9.81
N LEU A 197 10.75 9.38 -11.15
CA LEU A 197 9.50 9.84 -11.78
C LEU A 197 8.27 9.08 -11.28
N ARG A 198 8.42 7.76 -11.02
CA ARG A 198 7.31 6.95 -10.53
C ARG A 198 6.86 7.37 -9.14
N PHE A 199 7.75 7.67 -8.22
CA PHE A 199 7.36 8.18 -6.91
C PHE A 199 6.71 9.55 -7.02
N ARG A 200 7.20 10.39 -7.94
CA ARG A 200 6.72 11.75 -8.08
C ARG A 200 5.25 11.86 -8.44
N VAL A 201 4.86 11.10 -9.45
CA VAL A 201 3.48 11.10 -9.95
C VAL A 201 2.48 10.51 -8.96
N LEU A 202 2.93 9.72 -7.97
CA LEU A 202 2.07 9.13 -6.94
C LEU A 202 1.65 10.14 -5.87
N LEU A 203 2.41 11.22 -5.70
CA LEU A 203 2.12 12.26 -4.73
C LEU A 203 1.21 13.37 -5.27
N THR A 204 1.21 13.57 -6.59
CA THR A 204 0.40 14.62 -7.24
C THR A 204 -1.09 14.57 -6.89
N PRO A 205 -1.76 13.39 -6.85
CA PRO A 205 -3.17 13.31 -6.46
C PRO A 205 -3.44 13.87 -5.06
N PHE A 206 -2.53 13.70 -4.10
CA PHE A 206 -2.70 14.23 -2.74
C PHE A 206 -2.68 15.76 -2.71
N TYR A 207 -1.81 16.39 -3.51
CA TYR A 207 -1.81 17.84 -3.66
C TYR A 207 -3.12 18.33 -4.29
N CYS A 208 -3.59 17.71 -5.37
CA CYS A 208 -4.87 18.08 -5.98
C CYS A 208 -6.05 17.94 -5.01
N LEU A 209 -6.05 16.90 -4.17
CA LEU A 209 -7.04 16.74 -3.09
C LEU A 209 -6.97 17.87 -2.07
N ALA A 210 -5.77 18.20 -1.59
CA ALA A 210 -5.56 19.29 -0.64
C ALA A 210 -6.04 20.65 -1.19
N LYS A 211 -5.88 20.87 -2.51
CA LYS A 211 -6.36 22.08 -3.21
C LYS A 211 -7.82 22.01 -3.65
N GLN A 212 -8.52 20.90 -3.41
CA GLN A 212 -9.88 20.65 -3.89
C GLN A 212 -10.02 20.81 -5.42
N ASP A 213 -8.97 20.46 -6.17
CA ASP A 213 -8.94 20.48 -7.64
C ASP A 213 -9.33 19.11 -8.21
N GLU A 214 -10.63 18.89 -8.42
CA GLU A 214 -11.17 17.63 -8.97
C GLU A 214 -10.62 17.33 -10.37
N ALA A 215 -10.47 18.34 -11.22
CA ALA A 215 -10.00 18.17 -12.59
C ALA A 215 -8.51 17.79 -12.61
N GLY A 216 -7.70 18.47 -11.79
CA GLY A 216 -6.29 18.13 -11.58
C GLY A 216 -6.13 16.75 -10.96
N PHE A 217 -6.99 16.39 -9.99
CA PHE A 217 -6.98 15.07 -9.36
C PHE A 217 -7.21 13.94 -10.38
N GLU A 218 -8.26 14.06 -11.19
CA GLU A 218 -8.58 13.08 -12.24
C GLU A 218 -7.42 12.92 -13.23
N ALA A 219 -6.83 14.04 -13.67
CA ALA A 219 -5.66 14.03 -14.56
C ALA A 219 -4.42 13.39 -13.90
N ALA A 220 -4.19 13.66 -12.61
CA ALA A 220 -3.07 13.13 -11.85
C ALA A 220 -3.18 11.62 -11.64
N ILE A 221 -4.36 11.10 -11.27
CA ILE A 221 -4.60 9.66 -11.14
C ILE A 221 -4.32 8.97 -12.49
N LEU A 222 -4.94 9.48 -13.56
CA LEU A 222 -4.78 8.90 -14.90
C LEU A 222 -3.30 8.90 -15.36
N HIS A 223 -2.60 10.01 -15.14
CA HIS A 223 -1.17 10.13 -15.48
C HIS A 223 -0.33 9.13 -14.69
N ALA A 224 -0.52 9.06 -13.36
CA ALA A 224 0.22 8.15 -12.51
C ALA A 224 -0.04 6.68 -12.86
N SER A 225 -1.29 6.31 -13.13
CA SER A 225 -1.64 4.94 -13.55
C SER A 225 -1.02 4.57 -14.89
N LYS A 226 -0.93 5.50 -15.86
CA LYS A 226 -0.23 5.28 -17.14
C LYS A 226 1.27 5.04 -16.94
N ILE A 227 1.92 5.85 -16.10
CA ILE A 227 3.34 5.69 -15.76
C ILE A 227 3.59 4.34 -15.07
N ASN A 228 2.75 3.98 -14.10
CA ASN A 228 2.86 2.68 -13.42
C ASN A 228 2.66 1.51 -14.40
N ARG A 229 1.64 1.58 -15.25
CA ARG A 229 1.38 0.57 -16.29
C ARG A 229 2.57 0.39 -17.23
N ALA A 230 3.19 1.48 -17.66
CA ALA A 230 4.39 1.43 -18.50
C ALA A 230 5.57 0.75 -17.78
N TYR A 231 5.74 1.02 -16.49
CA TYR A 231 6.74 0.34 -15.67
C TYR A 231 6.46 -1.16 -15.54
N VAL A 232 5.24 -1.55 -15.12
CA VAL A 232 4.83 -2.96 -15.00
C VAL A 232 5.08 -3.69 -16.32
N LYS A 233 4.70 -3.10 -17.46
CA LYS A 233 4.96 -3.68 -18.79
C LYS A 233 6.44 -3.97 -19.04
N LYS A 234 7.36 -3.12 -18.55
CA LYS A 234 8.82 -3.27 -18.70
C LYS A 234 9.38 -4.38 -17.82
N VAL A 235 8.86 -4.56 -16.61
CA VAL A 235 9.41 -5.50 -15.62
C VAL A 235 8.64 -6.82 -15.49
N ARG A 236 7.44 -6.93 -16.10
CA ARG A 236 6.50 -8.07 -15.93
C ARG A 236 7.14 -9.45 -16.07
N ASN A 237 8.05 -9.65 -17.04
CA ASN A 237 8.67 -10.96 -17.28
C ASN A 237 9.61 -11.39 -16.14
N LYS A 238 9.91 -10.48 -15.21
CA LYS A 238 10.72 -10.69 -14.01
C LYS A 238 9.88 -10.61 -12.73
N MET A 239 8.57 -10.39 -12.85
CA MET A 239 7.68 -10.30 -11.70
C MET A 239 7.08 -11.68 -11.41
N SER A 240 7.11 -12.06 -10.13
CA SER A 240 6.42 -13.24 -9.62
C SER A 240 5.06 -12.91 -8.99
N MET A 241 4.68 -11.63 -9.01
CA MET A 241 3.51 -11.08 -8.32
C MET A 241 2.44 -10.64 -9.31
N ASP A 242 1.18 -10.75 -8.90
CA ASP A 242 0.06 -10.15 -9.60
C ASP A 242 0.27 -8.62 -9.81
N PRO A 243 -0.04 -8.07 -10.99
CA PRO A 243 0.08 -6.63 -11.26
C PRO A 243 -0.70 -5.71 -10.31
N LEU A 244 -1.81 -6.17 -9.72
CA LEU A 244 -2.57 -5.44 -8.69
C LEU A 244 -1.79 -5.35 -7.38
N GLY A 245 -1.07 -6.41 -7.01
CA GLY A 245 -0.20 -6.43 -5.82
C GLY A 245 1.04 -5.54 -5.98
N PHE A 246 1.36 -5.18 -7.21
CA PHE A 246 2.38 -4.21 -7.56
C PHE A 246 1.84 -2.80 -7.77
N TYR A 247 0.52 -2.61 -7.69
CA TYR A 247 -0.07 -1.29 -7.86
C TYR A 247 0.20 -0.42 -6.63
N PRO A 248 0.68 0.82 -6.81
CA PRO A 248 1.05 1.68 -5.68
C PRO A 248 -0.16 1.99 -4.77
N PRO A 249 -0.12 1.63 -3.47
CA PRO A 249 -1.19 1.90 -2.52
C PRO A 249 -1.61 3.38 -2.44
N GLN A 250 -0.69 4.29 -2.77
CA GLN A 250 -0.89 5.73 -2.79
C GLN A 250 -2.08 6.14 -3.68
N LEU A 251 -2.23 5.52 -4.85
CA LEU A 251 -3.28 5.89 -5.80
C LEU A 251 -4.65 5.42 -5.33
N ILE A 252 -4.75 4.22 -4.73
CA ILE A 252 -6.02 3.75 -4.18
C ILE A 252 -6.40 4.56 -2.93
N ALA A 253 -5.43 4.91 -2.07
CA ALA A 253 -5.66 5.77 -0.92
C ALA A 253 -6.16 7.16 -1.33
N ALA A 254 -5.54 7.78 -2.33
CA ALA A 254 -5.98 9.08 -2.84
C ALA A 254 -7.40 9.02 -3.42
N ALA A 255 -7.73 7.98 -4.21
CA ALA A 255 -9.09 7.77 -4.72
C ALA A 255 -10.12 7.57 -3.59
N CYS A 256 -9.77 6.80 -2.55
CA CYS A 256 -10.63 6.62 -1.37
C CYS A 256 -10.87 7.95 -0.66
N LEU A 257 -9.82 8.76 -0.43
CA LEU A 257 -9.94 10.08 0.20
C LEU A 257 -10.76 11.06 -0.65
N ALA A 258 -10.62 11.03 -1.98
CA ALA A 258 -11.39 11.85 -2.90
C ALA A 258 -12.90 11.60 -2.75
N TYR A 259 -13.27 10.32 -2.69
CA TYR A 259 -14.64 9.90 -2.48
C TYR A 259 -15.13 10.25 -1.07
N ASP A 260 -14.35 9.89 -0.04
CA ASP A 260 -14.76 10.05 1.36
C ASP A 260 -14.89 11.53 1.77
N ARG A 261 -14.01 12.41 1.26
CA ARG A 261 -14.00 13.85 1.61
C ARG A 261 -14.90 14.71 0.73
N HIS A 262 -15.04 14.37 -0.55
CA HIS A 262 -15.67 15.25 -1.53
C HIS A 262 -16.73 14.55 -2.41
N GLY A 263 -16.94 13.24 -2.28
CA GLY A 263 -17.85 12.48 -3.12
C GLY A 263 -17.36 12.32 -4.56
N TRP A 264 -16.08 12.56 -4.84
CA TRP A 264 -15.54 12.47 -6.20
C TRP A 264 -15.45 11.02 -6.67
N THR A 265 -15.94 10.77 -7.88
CA THR A 265 -15.82 9.49 -8.58
C THR A 265 -14.86 9.61 -9.75
N LEU A 266 -14.09 8.56 -10.03
CA LEU A 266 -13.21 8.55 -11.20
C LEU A 266 -14.02 8.61 -12.49
N LYS A 267 -13.58 9.44 -13.45
CA LYS A 267 -14.26 9.60 -14.75
C LYS A 267 -13.71 8.67 -15.84
N HIS A 268 -12.56 8.04 -15.56
CA HIS A 268 -11.95 7.00 -16.37
C HIS A 268 -12.11 5.63 -15.71
N HIS A 269 -12.10 4.58 -16.53
CA HIS A 269 -12.07 3.22 -16.03
C HIS A 269 -10.61 2.78 -15.81
N ASN A 270 -10.33 2.13 -14.69
CA ASN A 270 -8.97 1.74 -14.30
C ASN A 270 -9.00 0.41 -13.54
N ASP A 271 -8.53 -0.66 -14.18
CA ASP A 271 -8.60 -2.02 -13.63
C ASP A 271 -7.76 -2.19 -12.34
N TYR A 272 -6.80 -1.29 -12.11
CA TYR A 272 -5.96 -1.25 -10.91
C TYR A 272 -6.64 -0.55 -9.72
N LEU A 273 -7.70 0.23 -9.98
CA LEU A 273 -8.44 1.01 -8.99
C LEU A 273 -9.88 0.49 -8.93
N PRO A 274 -10.12 -0.67 -8.30
CA PRO A 274 -11.45 -1.26 -8.27
C PRO A 274 -12.44 -0.39 -7.51
N GLU A 275 -13.60 -0.13 -8.13
CA GLU A 275 -14.67 0.70 -7.55
C GLU A 275 -15.16 0.19 -6.19
N TRP A 276 -15.24 -1.13 -6.01
CA TRP A 276 -15.65 -1.72 -4.74
C TRP A 276 -14.75 -1.29 -3.58
N TRP A 277 -13.46 -1.07 -3.83
CA TRP A 277 -12.51 -0.62 -2.82
C TRP A 277 -12.60 0.89 -2.61
N ILE A 278 -12.69 1.66 -3.70
CA ILE A 278 -12.80 3.13 -3.63
C ILE A 278 -14.07 3.53 -2.90
N TYR A 279 -15.20 2.91 -3.21
CA TYR A 279 -16.52 3.29 -2.71
C TYR A 279 -16.95 2.51 -1.46
N HIS A 280 -16.00 1.85 -0.79
CA HIS A 280 -16.21 1.15 0.47
C HIS A 280 -17.29 0.04 0.41
N ARG A 281 -17.32 -0.70 -0.70
CA ARG A 281 -18.21 -1.86 -0.92
C ARG A 281 -17.40 -3.14 -0.84
N PHE A 282 -16.99 -3.54 0.36
CA PHE A 282 -16.23 -4.78 0.59
C PHE A 282 -17.10 -6.04 0.50
N THR A 283 -17.88 -6.12 -0.57
CA THR A 283 -18.70 -7.26 -0.98
C THR A 283 -18.25 -7.67 -2.37
N ALA A 284 -18.16 -8.98 -2.61
CA ALA A 284 -17.68 -9.52 -3.87
C ALA A 284 -18.51 -8.98 -5.07
N PRO A 285 -17.92 -8.24 -6.01
CA PRO A 285 -18.64 -7.67 -7.14
C PRO A 285 -18.92 -8.74 -8.20
N GLU A 286 -20.10 -8.73 -8.81
CA GLU A 286 -20.42 -9.65 -9.92
C GLU A 286 -19.27 -9.71 -10.94
N VAL A 287 -18.80 -10.93 -11.24
CA VAL A 287 -17.75 -11.13 -12.23
C VAL A 287 -18.37 -10.94 -13.60
N ALA A 288 -17.90 -9.92 -14.33
CA ALA A 288 -18.35 -9.67 -15.69
C ALA A 288 -17.98 -10.87 -16.59
N GLU A 289 -18.97 -11.37 -17.35
CA GLU A 289 -18.82 -12.45 -18.33
C GLU A 289 -17.77 -12.16 -19.43
#